data_AF-A0A955T3I7-F1
#
_entry.id   AF-A0A955T3I7-F1
#
_cell.length_a   1.000
_cell.length_b   1.000
_cell.length_c   1.000
_cell.angle_alpha   90.00
_cell.angle_beta   90.00
_cell.angle_gamma   90.00
#
_symmetry.space_group_name_H-M   'P 1'
#
loop_
_entity.id
_entity.type
_entity.pdbx_description
1 polymer ?
#
loop_
_entity_poly.entity_id
_entity_poly.type
_entity_poly.pdbx_seq_one_letter_code
_entity_poly.pdbx_strand_id
1 'polypeptide(L)'
;AEEESLKHAGVERATSLATVLPNDAVNVFITLTARNLNKDLTIYARGEIPSTEAKLLQAGANQVVLPATIGGHRLAHMIVRPAASDFLDQLQNISAVNEDLEQLGVQIHEIPIPKDSPFADRTIGDLEVEGEGAFLVVAVQRGNGALFRRPEPEFEIGSGDKVIVIGHGSALPRFTLTKTKAREIVWRGSKIQYKK
;
A
#
# COMPACT_ATOMS: atom_id res chain seq x y z
N ALA A 1 2.16 29.82 -8.76
CA ALA A 1 0.84 29.49 -8.19
C ALA A 1 0.85 28.10 -7.54
N GLU A 2 1.37 27.07 -8.22
CA GLU A 2 1.34 25.69 -7.71
C GLU A 2 2.30 25.42 -6.54
N GLU A 3 3.50 26.01 -6.51
CA GLU A 3 4.43 25.87 -5.37
C GLU A 3 3.84 26.44 -4.07
N GLU A 4 3.25 27.64 -4.12
CA GLU A 4 2.56 28.25 -2.97
C GLU A 4 1.37 27.40 -2.51
N SER A 5 0.64 26.77 -3.44
CA SER A 5 -0.40 25.80 -3.08
C SER A 5 0.16 24.58 -2.34
N LEU A 6 1.33 24.07 -2.75
CA LEU A 6 1.99 22.96 -2.07
C LEU A 6 2.50 23.35 -0.68
N LYS A 7 3.06 24.55 -0.52
CA LYS A 7 3.46 25.12 0.79
C LYS A 7 2.26 25.27 1.71
N HIS A 8 1.15 25.85 1.23
CA HIS A 8 -0.09 25.95 1.99
C HIS A 8 -0.67 24.58 2.37
N ALA A 9 -0.52 23.57 1.50
CA ALA A 9 -0.88 22.19 1.82
C ALA A 9 0.06 21.52 2.86
N GLY A 10 1.16 22.18 3.23
CA GLY A 10 2.10 21.70 4.24
C GLY A 10 3.09 20.65 3.73
N VAL A 11 3.44 20.68 2.44
CA VAL A 11 4.32 19.67 1.81
C VAL A 11 5.67 19.49 2.53
N GLU A 12 6.22 20.56 3.12
CA GLU A 12 7.49 20.56 3.84
C GLU A 12 7.48 19.66 5.09
N ARG A 13 6.29 19.46 5.70
CA ARG A 13 6.09 18.61 6.88
C ARG A 13 5.25 17.37 6.59
N ALA A 14 4.82 17.18 5.35
CA ALA A 14 4.05 16.02 4.96
C ALA A 14 4.94 14.78 4.92
N THR A 15 4.40 13.63 5.31
CA THR A 15 5.09 12.34 5.15
C THR A 15 4.85 11.76 3.76
N SER A 16 3.76 12.15 3.10
CA SER A 16 3.41 11.63 1.78
C SER A 16 2.59 12.64 0.96
N LEU A 17 2.72 12.57 -0.36
CA LEU A 17 1.95 13.34 -1.33
C LEU A 17 1.48 12.42 -2.45
N ALA A 18 0.25 12.65 -2.93
CA ALA A 18 -0.30 11.98 -4.10
C ALA A 18 -0.69 13.01 -5.17
N THR A 19 -0.14 12.90 -6.38
CA THR A 19 -0.54 13.72 -7.53
C THR A 19 -1.28 12.86 -8.54
N VAL A 20 -2.57 13.16 -8.75
CA VAL A 20 -3.50 12.29 -9.48
C VAL A 20 -4.25 13.02 -10.59
N LEU A 21 -3.65 14.08 -11.14
CA LEU A 21 -4.27 14.87 -12.19
C LEU A 21 -4.31 14.08 -13.50
N PRO A 22 -5.26 14.39 -14.40
CA PRO A 22 -5.34 13.76 -15.72
C PRO A 22 -4.20 14.19 -16.65
N ASN A 23 -3.44 15.24 -16.30
CA ASN A 23 -2.33 15.72 -17.12
C ASN A 23 -0.99 15.29 -16.52
N ASP A 24 -0.32 14.38 -17.22
CA ASP A 24 0.98 13.82 -16.87
C ASP A 24 2.08 14.88 -16.71
N ALA A 25 2.11 15.92 -17.55
CA ALA A 25 3.11 16.98 -17.46
C ALA A 25 2.95 17.78 -16.16
N VAL A 26 1.70 18.01 -15.73
CA VAL A 26 1.41 18.68 -14.46
C VAL A 26 1.80 17.78 -13.28
N ASN A 27 1.52 16.48 -13.34
CA ASN A 27 1.98 15.53 -12.32
C ASN A 27 3.52 15.51 -12.19
N VAL A 28 4.24 15.57 -13.31
CA VAL A 28 5.72 15.69 -13.31
C VAL A 28 6.17 16.97 -12.63
N PHE A 29 5.57 18.12 -12.98
CA PHE A 29 5.93 19.40 -12.37
C PHE A 29 5.65 19.44 -10.86
N ILE A 30 4.49 18.94 -10.42
CA ILE A 30 4.15 18.83 -9.00
C ILE A 30 5.15 17.92 -8.28
N THR A 31 5.50 16.78 -8.88
CA THR A 31 6.47 15.84 -8.31
C THR A 31 7.85 16.49 -8.11
N LEU A 32 8.36 17.17 -9.13
CA LEU A 32 9.64 17.90 -9.06
C LEU A 32 9.61 18.95 -7.95
N THR A 33 8.56 19.77 -7.93
CA THR A 33 8.41 20.86 -6.97
C THR A 33 8.30 20.33 -5.55
N ALA A 34 7.48 19.31 -5.33
CA ALA A 34 7.31 18.68 -4.02
C ALA A 34 8.60 18.02 -3.51
N ARG A 35 9.34 17.32 -4.39
CA ARG A 35 10.64 16.72 -4.04
C ARG A 35 11.69 17.78 -3.69
N ASN A 36 11.66 18.93 -4.36
CA ASN A 36 12.57 20.04 -4.05
C ASN A 36 12.27 20.66 -2.67
N LEU A 37 10.99 20.81 -2.33
CA LEU A 37 10.56 21.35 -1.03
C LEU A 37 10.79 20.36 0.11
N ASN A 38 10.67 19.06 -0.14
CA ASN A 38 10.87 18.02 0.87
C ASN A 38 11.53 16.77 0.26
N LYS A 39 12.82 16.60 0.58
CA LYS A 39 13.63 15.47 0.08
C LYS A 39 13.23 14.12 0.67
N ASP A 40 12.57 14.10 1.82
CA ASP A 40 12.17 12.86 2.52
C ASP A 40 10.70 12.47 2.24
N LEU A 41 9.98 13.29 1.46
CA LEU A 41 8.57 13.07 1.13
C LEU A 41 8.36 11.78 0.34
N THR A 42 7.42 10.93 0.72
CA THR A 42 7.00 9.81 -0.14
C THR A 42 5.98 10.31 -1.17
N ILE A 43 6.35 10.29 -2.45
CA ILE A 43 5.51 10.80 -3.54
C ILE A 43 4.93 9.65 -4.36
N TYR A 44 3.60 9.61 -4.45
CA TYR A 44 2.83 8.75 -5.34
C TYR A 44 2.30 9.57 -6.51
N ALA A 45 2.59 9.17 -7.74
CA ALA A 45 2.13 9.89 -8.92
C ALA A 45 1.27 9.02 -9.83
N ARG A 46 0.23 9.60 -10.41
CA ARG A 46 -0.51 9.01 -11.53
C ARG A 46 0.23 9.33 -12.83
N GLY A 47 0.45 8.31 -13.66
CA GLY A 47 0.78 8.46 -15.07
C GLY A 47 -0.33 7.89 -15.95
N GLU A 48 -0.44 8.36 -17.18
CA GLU A 48 -1.40 7.83 -18.15
C GLU A 48 -0.76 6.79 -19.08
N ILE A 49 0.50 7.01 -19.47
CA ILE A 49 1.24 6.14 -20.38
C ILE A 49 2.57 5.65 -19.78
N PRO A 50 3.08 4.46 -20.18
CA PRO A 50 4.34 3.92 -19.67
C PRO A 50 5.55 4.82 -19.87
N SER A 51 5.58 5.64 -20.93
CA SER A 51 6.68 6.59 -21.16
C SER A 51 6.69 7.76 -20.16
N THR A 52 5.56 8.06 -19.53
CA THR A 52 5.48 9.05 -18.44
C THR A 52 5.99 8.47 -17.13
N GLU A 53 5.80 7.17 -16.88
CA GLU A 53 6.27 6.51 -15.65
C GLU A 53 7.75 6.78 -15.38
N ALA A 54 8.60 6.57 -16.39
CA ALA A 54 10.03 6.85 -16.28
C ALA A 54 10.31 8.32 -15.92
N LYS A 55 9.56 9.27 -16.52
CA LYS A 55 9.72 10.71 -16.25
C LYS A 55 9.28 11.08 -14.84
N LEU A 56 8.20 10.48 -14.33
CA LEU A 56 7.72 10.70 -12.97
C LEU A 56 8.69 10.13 -11.93
N LEU A 57 9.25 8.94 -12.17
CA LEU A 57 10.28 8.37 -11.31
C LEU A 57 11.54 9.26 -11.31
N GLN A 58 12.00 9.71 -12.48
CA GLN A 58 13.13 10.64 -12.60
C GLN A 58 12.86 11.99 -11.91
N ALA A 59 11.61 12.46 -11.92
CA ALA A 59 11.20 13.66 -11.20
C ALA A 59 11.22 13.52 -9.67
N GLY A 60 11.40 12.30 -9.16
CA GLY A 60 11.46 12.01 -7.72
C GLY A 60 10.19 11.39 -7.15
N ALA A 61 9.29 10.86 -7.98
CA ALA A 61 8.22 9.99 -7.50
C ALA A 61 8.82 8.71 -6.92
N ASN A 62 8.31 8.24 -5.79
CA ASN A 62 8.71 6.95 -5.21
C ASN A 62 7.94 5.80 -5.87
N GLN A 63 6.70 6.05 -6.26
CA GLN A 63 5.83 5.08 -6.92
C GLN A 63 4.96 5.78 -7.96
N VAL A 64 4.74 5.10 -9.09
CA VAL A 64 3.86 5.57 -10.15
C VAL A 64 2.76 4.54 -10.39
N VAL A 65 1.52 5.03 -10.51
CA VAL A 65 0.35 4.22 -10.82
C VAL A 65 -0.12 4.56 -12.23
N LEU A 66 -0.30 3.54 -13.06
CA LEU A 66 -0.84 3.64 -14.43
C LEU A 66 -2.24 2.99 -14.50
N PRO A 67 -3.33 3.75 -14.27
CA PRO A 67 -4.68 3.17 -14.18
C PRO A 67 -5.12 2.44 -15.45
N ALA A 68 -4.77 2.96 -16.63
CA ALA A 68 -5.10 2.32 -17.90
C ALA A 68 -4.43 0.94 -18.04
N THR A 69 -3.18 0.80 -17.61
CA THR A 69 -2.47 -0.48 -17.60
C THR A 69 -3.09 -1.47 -16.62
N ILE A 70 -3.47 -1.02 -15.42
CA ILE A 70 -4.15 -1.86 -14.42
C ILE A 70 -5.50 -2.34 -14.96
N GLY A 71 -6.30 -1.42 -15.52
CA GLY A 71 -7.58 -1.76 -16.16
C GLY A 71 -7.42 -2.71 -17.34
N GLY A 72 -6.39 -2.53 -18.17
CA GLY A 72 -6.08 -3.43 -19.28
C GLY A 72 -5.73 -4.85 -18.82
N HIS A 73 -4.94 -4.99 -17.76
CA HIS A 73 -4.67 -6.30 -17.16
C HIS A 73 -5.93 -6.94 -16.59
N ARG A 74 -6.79 -6.16 -15.92
CA ARG A 74 -8.09 -6.66 -15.42
C ARG A 74 -8.95 -7.17 -16.57
N LEU A 75 -9.05 -6.43 -17.67
CA LEU A 75 -9.78 -6.87 -18.87
C LEU A 75 -9.22 -8.16 -19.45
N ALA A 76 -7.89 -8.27 -19.57
CA ALA A 76 -7.24 -9.50 -20.04
C ALA A 76 -7.55 -10.70 -19.13
N HIS A 77 -7.56 -10.49 -17.81
CA HIS A 77 -7.93 -11.53 -16.84
C HIS A 77 -9.39 -11.97 -16.98
N MET A 78 -10.32 -11.02 -17.18
CA MET A 78 -11.73 -11.35 -17.44
C MET A 78 -11.92 -12.17 -18.72
N ILE A 79 -11.13 -11.89 -19.76
CA ILE A 79 -11.17 -12.65 -21.02
C ILE A 79 -10.57 -14.05 -20.85
N VAL A 80 -9.39 -14.15 -20.24
CA VAL A 80 -8.64 -15.43 -20.15
C VAL A 80 -9.19 -16.34 -19.04
N ARG A 81 -9.74 -15.75 -17.98
CA ARG A 81 -10.23 -16.45 -16.77
C ARG A 81 -11.59 -15.88 -16.32
N PRO A 82 -12.65 -16.05 -17.14
CA PRO A 82 -13.96 -15.49 -16.84
C PRO A 82 -14.53 -16.01 -15.52
N ALA A 83 -14.52 -17.33 -15.28
CA ALA A 83 -15.08 -17.91 -14.04
C ALA A 83 -14.39 -17.41 -12.75
N ALA A 84 -13.07 -17.17 -12.78
CA ALA A 84 -12.35 -16.60 -11.65
C ALA A 84 -12.69 -15.11 -11.45
N SER A 85 -12.95 -14.40 -12.55
CA SER A 85 -13.34 -12.99 -12.50
C SER A 85 -14.78 -12.82 -12.04
N ASP A 86 -15.70 -13.65 -12.54
CA ASP A 86 -17.10 -13.69 -12.11
C ASP A 86 -17.21 -14.02 -10.62
N PHE A 87 -16.39 -14.94 -10.12
CA PHE A 87 -16.31 -15.23 -8.69
C PHE A 87 -15.85 -14.00 -7.89
N LEU A 88 -14.81 -13.29 -8.36
CA LEU A 88 -14.37 -12.03 -7.73
C LEU A 88 -15.44 -10.93 -7.80
N ASP A 89 -16.16 -10.80 -8.92
CA ASP A 89 -17.20 -9.78 -9.10
C ASP A 89 -18.45 -10.09 -8.25
N GLN A 90 -18.79 -11.37 -8.03
CA GLN A 90 -19.88 -11.78 -7.11
C GLN A 90 -19.60 -11.40 -5.65
N LEU A 91 -18.33 -11.29 -5.28
CA LEU A 91 -17.89 -10.83 -3.96
C LEU A 91 -17.91 -9.30 -3.83
N GLN A 92 -18.09 -8.57 -4.94
CA GLN A 92 -18.00 -7.11 -5.06
C GLN A 92 -19.35 -6.37 -5.09
N ASN A 93 -20.47 -7.04 -4.81
CA ASN A 93 -21.78 -6.38 -4.71
C ASN A 93 -21.89 -5.54 -3.40
N ILE A 94 -21.16 -4.43 -3.31
CA ILE A 94 -21.55 -3.13 -2.71
C ILE A 94 -20.46 -2.10 -3.12
N SER A 95 -20.92 -1.00 -3.68
CA SER A 95 -20.15 -0.02 -4.44
C SER A 95 -19.17 0.82 -3.60
N ALA A 96 -17.86 0.65 -3.82
CA ALA A 96 -16.85 1.72 -3.86
C ALA A 96 -15.49 1.12 -4.25
N VAL A 97 -14.95 1.62 -5.36
CA VAL A 97 -13.59 1.33 -5.83
C VAL A 97 -12.60 1.68 -4.69
N ASN A 98 -11.87 0.67 -4.18
CA ASN A 98 -10.78 0.68 -3.18
C ASN A 98 -11.01 -0.10 -1.86
N GLU A 99 -12.15 -0.78 -1.64
CA GLU A 99 -12.35 -1.71 -0.50
C GLU A 99 -12.13 -3.20 -0.87
N ASP A 100 -11.50 -3.44 -2.03
CA ASP A 100 -11.63 -4.66 -2.84
C ASP A 100 -10.96 -5.95 -2.29
N LEU A 101 -10.32 -5.95 -1.12
CA LEU A 101 -9.94 -7.19 -0.40
C LEU A 101 -10.73 -7.40 0.90
N GLU A 102 -11.36 -6.37 1.45
CA GLU A 102 -11.97 -6.45 2.79
C GLU A 102 -13.25 -7.29 2.81
N GLN A 103 -13.96 -7.38 1.68
CA GLN A 103 -15.26 -8.07 1.60
C GLN A 103 -15.18 -9.58 1.29
N LEU A 104 -14.00 -10.10 0.96
CA LEU A 104 -13.72 -11.55 0.96
C LEU A 104 -13.55 -12.12 2.38
N GLY A 105 -13.53 -11.24 3.38
CA GLY A 105 -12.79 -11.45 4.61
C GLY A 105 -11.28 -11.47 4.37
N VAL A 106 -10.76 -11.92 3.22
CA VAL A 106 -9.33 -12.07 2.97
C VAL A 106 -8.63 -10.73 2.76
N GLN A 107 -7.99 -10.22 3.79
CA GLN A 107 -7.29 -8.94 3.78
C GLN A 107 -5.77 -9.13 3.74
N ILE A 108 -5.06 -8.25 3.03
CA ILE A 108 -3.60 -8.13 3.12
C ILE A 108 -3.27 -7.20 4.28
N HIS A 109 -2.53 -7.68 5.27
CA HIS A 109 -2.06 -6.86 6.40
C HIS A 109 -0.55 -6.76 6.42
N GLU A 110 -0.06 -5.53 6.52
CA GLU A 110 1.29 -5.24 6.96
C GLU A 110 1.31 -5.16 8.49
N ILE A 111 1.94 -6.15 9.14
CA ILE A 111 2.09 -6.24 10.58
C ILE A 111 3.51 -5.82 10.95
N PRO A 112 3.73 -4.64 11.56
CA PRO A 112 5.04 -4.26 12.05
C PRO A 112 5.43 -5.09 13.28
N ILE A 113 6.70 -5.47 13.38
CA ILE A 113 7.28 -6.23 14.49
C ILE A 113 8.12 -5.27 15.34
N PRO A 114 7.57 -4.64 16.39
CA PRO A 114 8.34 -3.76 17.26
C PRO A 114 9.33 -4.57 18.13
N LYS A 115 10.27 -3.87 18.79
CA LYS A 115 11.33 -4.50 19.59
C LYS A 115 10.82 -5.32 20.80
N ASP A 116 9.65 -4.98 21.29
CA ASP A 116 8.94 -5.63 22.39
C ASP A 116 7.94 -6.69 21.91
N SER A 117 7.95 -7.00 20.60
CA SER A 117 7.05 -7.98 20.02
C SER A 117 7.39 -9.39 20.52
N PRO A 118 6.41 -10.19 20.97
CA PRO A 118 6.63 -11.61 21.30
C PRO A 118 6.92 -12.47 20.05
N PHE A 119 6.90 -11.86 18.86
CA PHE A 119 7.24 -12.47 17.58
C PHE A 119 8.65 -12.12 17.09
N ALA A 120 9.36 -11.23 17.80
CA ALA A 120 10.77 -11.03 17.53
C ALA A 120 11.53 -12.33 17.83
N ASP A 121 12.45 -12.69 16.94
CA ASP A 121 13.31 -13.89 17.02
C ASP A 121 12.53 -15.23 16.92
N ARG A 122 11.29 -15.20 16.43
CA ARG A 122 10.50 -16.39 16.06
C ARG A 122 10.55 -16.64 14.56
N THR A 123 10.23 -17.86 14.16
CA THR A 123 10.19 -18.25 12.75
C THR A 123 8.81 -18.00 12.12
N ILE A 124 8.73 -17.95 10.79
CA ILE A 124 7.46 -17.91 10.07
C ILE A 124 6.59 -19.12 10.40
N GLY A 125 7.18 -20.31 10.49
CA GLY A 125 6.48 -21.55 10.84
C GLY A 125 5.80 -21.44 12.21
N ASP A 126 6.46 -20.82 13.20
CA ASP A 126 5.85 -20.59 14.51
C ASP A 126 4.62 -19.68 14.44
N LEU A 127 4.63 -18.67 13.56
CA LEU A 127 3.50 -17.77 13.34
C LEU A 127 2.34 -18.48 12.65
N GLU A 128 2.63 -19.27 11.62
CA GLU A 128 1.59 -19.98 10.85
C GLU A 128 0.91 -21.07 11.70
N VAL A 129 1.68 -21.74 12.57
CA VAL A 129 1.13 -22.71 13.55
C VAL A 129 0.24 -22.01 14.58
N GLU A 130 0.68 -20.90 15.17
CA GLU A 130 -0.11 -20.13 16.13
C GLU A 130 -1.36 -19.50 15.49
N GLY A 131 -1.28 -19.18 14.19
CA GLY A 131 -2.41 -18.71 13.41
C GLY A 131 -3.46 -19.78 13.10
N GLU A 132 -3.19 -21.07 13.34
CA GLU A 132 -4.11 -22.18 13.04
C GLU A 132 -4.71 -22.12 11.62
N GLY A 133 -3.94 -21.63 10.64
CA GLY A 133 -4.39 -21.48 9.25
C GLY A 133 -5.32 -20.29 8.98
N ALA A 134 -5.51 -19.40 9.95
CA ALA A 134 -6.31 -18.19 9.81
C ALA A 134 -5.73 -17.17 8.82
N PHE A 135 -4.41 -17.17 8.68
CA PHE A 135 -3.67 -16.30 7.78
C PHE A 135 -2.45 -17.04 7.21
N LEU A 136 -2.01 -16.58 6.05
CA LEU A 136 -0.84 -17.05 5.34
C LEU A 136 0.20 -15.93 5.31
N VAL A 137 1.45 -16.22 5.67
CA VAL A 137 2.53 -15.25 5.50
C VAL A 137 2.99 -15.27 4.05
N VAL A 138 2.84 -14.14 3.34
CA VAL A 138 3.19 -14.06 1.91
C VAL A 138 4.51 -13.35 1.65
N ALA A 139 4.93 -12.47 2.56
CA ALA A 139 6.22 -11.80 2.49
C ALA A 139 6.69 -11.25 3.84
N VAL A 140 7.99 -11.01 3.97
CA VAL A 140 8.59 -10.22 5.06
C VAL A 140 9.40 -9.08 4.46
N GLN A 141 9.14 -7.86 4.90
CA GLN A 141 9.99 -6.70 4.64
C GLN A 141 10.88 -6.45 5.85
N ARG A 142 12.20 -6.54 5.69
CA ARG A 142 13.14 -6.20 6.75
C ARG A 142 13.09 -4.71 7.08
N GLY A 143 13.52 -4.32 8.28
CA GLY A 143 13.60 -2.90 8.68
C GLY A 143 14.45 -2.02 7.75
N ASN A 144 15.38 -2.61 7.00
CA ASN A 144 16.19 -1.93 5.97
C ASN A 144 15.50 -1.80 4.59
N GLY A 145 14.28 -2.31 4.44
CA GLY A 145 13.48 -2.26 3.22
C GLY A 145 13.56 -3.51 2.32
N ALA A 146 14.47 -4.46 2.59
CA ALA A 146 14.59 -5.68 1.79
C ALA A 146 13.33 -6.55 1.88
N LEU A 147 12.78 -6.96 0.73
CA LEU A 147 11.54 -7.72 0.63
C LEU A 147 11.81 -9.19 0.28
N PHE A 148 11.43 -10.10 1.18
CA PHE A 148 11.50 -11.54 1.00
C PHE A 148 10.10 -12.07 0.70
N ARG A 149 9.89 -12.54 -0.53
CA ARG A 149 8.60 -13.10 -0.96
C ARG A 149 8.61 -14.60 -0.72
N ARG A 150 7.49 -15.14 -0.20
CA ARG A 150 7.37 -16.56 0.19
C ARG A 150 8.55 -17.01 1.06
N PRO A 151 8.70 -16.44 2.27
CA PRO A 151 9.72 -16.91 3.20
C PRO A 151 9.49 -18.39 3.54
N GLU A 152 10.57 -19.16 3.67
CA GLU A 152 10.49 -20.54 4.16
C GLU A 152 10.07 -20.57 5.64
N PRO A 153 9.48 -21.68 6.13
CA PRO A 153 9.03 -21.79 7.51
C PRO A 153 10.12 -21.48 8.54
N GLU A 154 11.39 -21.79 8.26
CA GLU A 154 12.54 -21.55 9.14
C GLU A 154 13.02 -20.09 9.13
N PHE A 155 12.41 -19.21 8.33
CA PHE A 155 12.82 -17.81 8.24
C PHE A 155 12.55 -17.07 9.55
N GLU A 156 13.62 -16.55 10.16
CA GLU A 156 13.55 -15.80 11.42
C GLU A 156 13.11 -14.34 11.21
N ILE A 157 12.11 -13.94 11.99
CA ILE A 157 11.55 -12.59 12.04
C ILE A 157 12.36 -11.73 13.00
N GLY A 158 12.86 -10.60 12.52
CA GLY A 158 13.63 -9.66 13.34
C GLY A 158 12.78 -8.52 13.89
N SER A 159 13.24 -7.95 15.01
CA SER A 159 12.75 -6.66 15.49
C SER A 159 12.94 -5.55 14.43
N GLY A 160 11.87 -4.83 14.12
CA GLY A 160 11.83 -3.77 13.11
C GLY A 160 11.35 -4.24 11.73
N ASP A 161 11.09 -5.53 11.55
CA ASP A 161 10.53 -6.06 10.31
C ASP A 161 9.04 -5.74 10.17
N LYS A 162 8.51 -5.95 8.97
CA LYS A 162 7.08 -6.00 8.70
C LYS A 162 6.75 -7.34 8.04
N VAL A 163 5.78 -8.04 8.60
CA VAL A 163 5.25 -9.28 8.04
C VAL A 163 4.01 -8.95 7.23
N ILE A 164 3.96 -9.41 6.00
CA ILE A 164 2.80 -9.24 5.11
C ILE A 164 2.03 -10.55 5.13
N VAL A 165 0.80 -10.50 5.65
CA VAL A 165 -0.08 -11.67 5.76
C VAL A 165 -1.33 -11.51 4.93
N ILE A 166 -1.90 -12.62 4.48
CA ILE A 166 -3.19 -12.71 3.82
C ILE A 166 -4.09 -13.60 4.67
N GLY A 167 -5.23 -13.10 5.16
CA GLY A 167 -6.12 -13.91 6.01
C GLY A 167 -7.49 -13.29 6.17
N HIS A 168 -8.46 -14.08 6.67
CA HIS A 168 -9.81 -13.58 6.88
C HIS A 168 -9.85 -12.55 8.04
N GLY A 169 -10.51 -11.40 7.88
CA GLY A 169 -10.41 -10.21 8.76
C GLY A 169 -10.87 -10.43 10.20
N SER A 170 -11.56 -11.53 10.49
CA SER A 170 -11.91 -11.98 11.84
C SER A 170 -10.81 -12.79 12.53
N ALA A 171 -9.81 -13.24 11.77
CA ALA A 171 -8.82 -14.23 12.15
C ALA A 171 -7.38 -13.71 11.95
N LEU A 172 -7.24 -12.40 11.71
CA LEU A 172 -5.96 -11.75 11.85
C LEU A 172 -5.50 -11.93 13.28
N PRO A 173 -4.22 -12.23 13.47
CA PRO A 173 -3.77 -12.51 14.79
C PRO A 173 -3.97 -11.28 15.67
N ARG A 174 -4.33 -11.49 16.94
CA ARG A 174 -4.48 -10.44 17.97
C ARG A 174 -3.13 -9.79 18.33
N PHE A 175 -2.21 -9.74 17.37
CA PHE A 175 -0.90 -9.14 17.47
C PHE A 175 -1.11 -7.63 17.37
N THR A 176 -1.37 -7.04 18.54
CA THR A 176 -1.30 -5.59 18.76
C THR A 176 -2.28 -4.76 17.91
N LEU A 177 -3.53 -4.69 18.38
CA LEU A 177 -4.33 -3.46 18.28
C LEU A 177 -3.72 -2.35 19.16
N THR A 178 -2.42 -2.09 19.09
CA THR A 178 -1.90 -0.81 19.56
C THR A 178 -2.33 0.18 18.50
N LYS A 179 -3.45 0.86 18.79
CA LYS A 179 -4.06 1.95 18.01
C LYS A 179 -3.01 2.66 17.16
N THR A 180 -2.91 2.27 15.88
CA THR A 180 -2.20 3.08 14.91
C THR A 180 -2.94 4.41 14.91
N LYS A 181 -2.26 5.50 15.29
CA LYS A 181 -2.87 6.84 15.30
C LYS A 181 -3.62 7.04 13.99
N ALA A 182 -4.89 7.42 14.07
CA ALA A 182 -5.69 7.79 12.91
C ALA A 182 -4.86 8.75 12.05
N ARG A 183 -4.57 8.35 10.82
CA ARG A 183 -3.83 9.19 9.89
C ARG A 183 -4.82 10.19 9.31
N GLU A 184 -4.59 11.47 9.59
CA GLU A 184 -5.35 12.56 9.01
C GLU A 184 -4.91 12.74 7.56
N ILE A 185 -5.80 12.46 6.61
CA ILE A 185 -5.58 12.68 5.19
C ILE A 185 -6.20 14.03 4.84
N VAL A 186 -5.44 14.93 4.22
CA VAL A 186 -6.02 16.17 3.69
C VAL A 186 -6.31 15.98 2.20
N TRP A 187 -7.58 16.00 1.83
CA TRP A 187 -8.04 15.89 0.45
C TRP A 187 -8.80 17.16 0.07
N ARG A 188 -8.32 17.88 -0.94
CA ARG A 188 -8.89 19.17 -1.39
C ARG A 188 -9.10 20.19 -0.25
N GLY A 189 -8.19 20.23 0.72
CA GLY A 189 -8.29 21.11 1.89
C GLY A 189 -9.20 20.60 3.01
N SER A 190 -9.90 19.49 2.80
CA SER A 190 -10.72 18.84 3.82
C SER A 190 -9.95 17.75 4.54
N LYS A 191 -10.00 17.77 5.87
CA LYS A 191 -9.44 16.71 6.73
C LYS A 191 -10.37 15.51 6.72
N ILE A 192 -9.93 14.42 6.11
CA ILE A 192 -10.57 13.11 6.14
C ILE A 192 -9.85 12.30 7.21
N GLN A 193 -10.57 11.89 8.26
CA GLN A 193 -10.08 10.88 9.17
C GLN A 193 -10.31 9.51 8.55
N TYR A 194 -9.24 8.87 8.10
CA TYR A 194 -9.31 7.47 7.73
C TYR A 194 -9.44 6.66 9.03
N LYS A 195 -10.64 6.21 9.35
CA LYS A 195 -10.85 5.18 10.36
C LYS A 195 -10.55 3.85 9.69
N LYS A 196 -9.52 3.15 10.18
CA LYS A 196 -9.41 1.70 10.01
C LYS A 196 -10.60 1.04 10.69
#